data_AF-A0A329YA38-F1
#
_entry.id   AF-A0A329YA38-F1
#
_cell.length_a   1.000
_cell.length_b   1.000
_cell.length_c   1.000
_cell.angle_alpha   90.00
_cell.angle_beta   90.00
_cell.angle_gamma   90.00
#
_symmetry.space_group_name_H-M   'P 1'
#
loop_
_entity.id
_entity.type
_entity.pdbx_description
1 polymer ?
#
loop_
_entity_poly.entity_id
_entity_poly.type
_entity_poly.pdbx_seq_one_letter_code
_entity_poly.pdbx_strand_id
1 'polypeptide(L)'
;MLDLIPKHNPAPDFGFVVYRLFGDSPTRGKSAKVGDGELVYSGFAKNGVSFLPANWRKELDRIGVTWRGCENWWLGYPFISLMELKVADDGTKGNLKLNAEVGPISNHKVRKGIISAITAAAREKNFDRLLFPVGASDKGRLYSRFLRKNSIAVNDIYDTDEMGTKFMQLIADFGPEFELVASVIPEFFRLGEL
;
A
#
# COMPACT_ATOMS: atom_id res chain seq x y z
N MET A 1 -19.76 45.38 -11.82
CA MET A 1 -20.14 43.97 -11.69
C MET A 1 -18.92 43.29 -11.11
N LEU A 2 -18.96 42.91 -9.82
CA LEU A 2 -17.85 42.27 -9.13
C LEU A 2 -17.87 40.80 -9.49
N ASP A 3 -16.87 40.35 -10.26
CA ASP A 3 -16.64 38.93 -10.47
C ASP A 3 -16.23 38.30 -9.14
N LEU A 4 -17.07 37.37 -8.69
CA LEU A 4 -16.81 36.52 -7.53
C LEU A 4 -15.57 35.67 -7.83
N ILE A 5 -14.43 36.07 -7.27
CA ILE A 5 -13.25 35.22 -7.15
C ILE A 5 -13.72 33.94 -6.45
N PRO A 6 -13.62 32.74 -7.08
CA PRO A 6 -13.92 31.50 -6.39
C PRO A 6 -12.97 31.42 -5.20
N LYS A 7 -13.51 31.40 -3.98
CA LYS A 7 -12.74 31.05 -2.78
C LYS A 7 -12.05 29.74 -3.09
N HIS A 8 -10.72 29.77 -3.15
CA HIS A 8 -9.90 28.59 -3.19
C HIS A 8 -10.13 27.84 -1.89
N ASN A 9 -11.05 26.87 -1.88
CA ASN A 9 -11.14 25.93 -0.76
C ASN A 9 -9.81 25.18 -0.75
N PRO A 10 -9.06 25.21 0.37
CA PRO A 10 -7.83 24.43 0.45
C PRO A 10 -8.19 22.98 0.20
N ALA A 11 -7.39 22.33 -0.66
CA ALA A 11 -7.54 20.91 -0.92
C ALA A 11 -7.58 20.16 0.42
N PRO A 12 -8.39 19.09 0.55
CA PRO A 12 -8.39 18.25 1.73
C PRO A 12 -6.97 17.81 2.02
N ASP A 13 -6.40 18.26 3.14
CA ASP A 13 -5.01 17.98 3.46
C ASP A 13 -4.93 16.61 4.14
N PHE A 14 -5.02 15.58 3.29
CA PHE A 14 -4.70 14.20 3.63
C PHE A 14 -3.34 14.08 4.35
N GLY A 15 -2.44 15.06 4.14
CA GLY A 15 -1.20 15.21 4.88
C GLY A 15 -1.39 15.29 6.39
N PHE A 16 -2.40 15.97 6.92
CA PHE A 16 -2.61 16.03 8.38
C PHE A 16 -2.83 14.66 9.02
N VAL A 17 -3.61 13.79 8.36
CA VAL A 17 -3.83 12.42 8.83
C VAL A 17 -2.53 11.63 8.81
N VAL A 18 -1.73 11.81 7.76
CA VAL A 18 -0.41 11.17 7.60
C VAL A 18 0.58 11.67 8.66
N TYR A 19 0.64 12.97 8.92
CA TYR A 19 1.53 13.56 9.93
C TYR A 19 1.13 13.14 11.34
N ARG A 20 -0.17 13.03 11.63
CA ARG A 20 -0.63 12.50 12.93
C ARG A 20 -0.20 11.05 13.15
N LEU A 21 -0.16 10.25 12.09
CA LEU A 21 0.23 8.84 12.17
C LEU A 21 1.75 8.64 12.25
N PHE A 22 2.51 9.29 11.37
CA PHE A 22 3.96 9.06 11.22
C PHE A 22 4.83 10.12 11.92
N GLY A 23 4.22 11.16 12.48
CA GLY A 23 4.87 12.34 13.03
C GLY A 23 5.01 13.46 11.99
N ASP A 24 5.35 14.66 12.47
CA ASP A 24 5.57 15.82 11.60
C ASP A 24 6.78 15.60 10.69
N SER A 25 6.60 15.81 9.39
CA SER A 25 7.66 15.63 8.36
C SER A 25 8.39 14.28 8.46
N PRO A 26 7.67 13.15 8.33
CA PRO A 26 8.24 11.84 8.59
C PRO A 26 9.35 11.52 7.59
N THR A 27 10.49 11.05 8.11
CA THR A 27 11.57 10.57 7.28
C THR A 27 11.30 9.15 6.82
N ARG A 28 11.81 8.82 5.65
CA ARG A 28 11.71 7.48 5.08
C ARG A 28 12.25 6.42 6.04
N GLY A 29 11.49 5.36 6.26
CA GLY A 29 11.82 4.29 7.19
C GLY A 29 11.30 4.49 8.62
N LYS A 30 10.68 5.64 8.92
CA LYS A 30 10.00 5.89 10.20
C LYS A 30 8.84 4.91 10.38
N SER A 31 8.78 4.27 11.55
CA SER A 31 7.68 3.37 11.89
C SER A 31 6.57 4.08 12.67
N ALA A 32 5.33 3.62 12.48
CA ALA A 32 4.16 4.01 13.25
C ALA A 32 3.32 2.77 13.60
N LYS A 33 2.80 2.71 14.83
CA LYS A 33 1.86 1.64 15.24
C LYS A 33 0.47 1.93 14.71
N VAL A 34 -0.18 0.90 14.16
CA VAL A 34 -1.57 0.95 13.69
C VAL A 34 -2.26 -0.35 14.11
N GLY A 35 -3.14 -0.26 15.10
CA GLY A 35 -3.71 -1.44 15.76
C GLY A 35 -2.61 -2.32 16.36
N ASP A 36 -2.66 -3.63 16.05
CA ASP A 36 -1.65 -4.60 16.47
C ASP A 36 -0.43 -4.65 15.54
N GLY A 37 -0.48 -3.92 14.42
CA GLY A 37 0.57 -3.87 13.41
C GLY A 37 1.46 -2.63 13.52
N GLU A 38 2.54 -2.66 12.75
CA GLU A 38 3.44 -1.51 12.54
C GLU A 38 3.60 -1.26 11.04
N LEU A 39 3.57 0.01 10.65
CA LEU A 39 3.77 0.47 9.28
C LEU A 39 5.08 1.25 9.19
N VAL A 40 5.83 1.02 8.13
CA VAL A 40 7.08 1.71 7.82
C VAL A 40 6.82 2.73 6.71
N TYR A 41 6.92 4.01 7.04
CA TYR A 41 6.73 5.11 6.11
C TYR A 41 7.74 5.08 4.95
N SER A 42 7.25 5.27 3.73
CA SER A 42 8.09 5.31 2.51
C SER A 42 8.05 6.67 1.81
N GLY A 43 6.89 7.31 1.78
CA GLY A 43 6.72 8.61 1.13
C GLY A 43 5.27 9.08 1.10
N PHE A 44 5.10 10.34 0.74
CA PHE A 44 3.82 10.99 0.60
C PHE A 44 3.69 11.58 -0.81
N ALA A 45 2.51 11.45 -1.40
CA ALA A 45 2.09 12.12 -2.62
C ALA A 45 0.78 12.87 -2.33
N LYS A 46 0.40 13.80 -3.20
CA LYS A 46 -0.69 14.77 -2.98
C LYS A 46 -1.93 14.20 -2.25
N ASN A 47 -2.42 13.04 -2.67
CA ASN A 47 -3.59 12.38 -2.09
C ASN A 47 -3.29 10.97 -1.57
N GLY A 48 -2.04 10.66 -1.19
CA GLY A 48 -1.70 9.31 -0.78
C GLY A 48 -0.41 9.16 0.00
N VAL A 49 -0.32 8.11 0.80
CA VAL A 49 0.86 7.76 1.59
C VAL A 49 1.28 6.34 1.28
N SER A 50 2.55 6.17 0.93
CA SER A 50 3.16 4.87 0.75
C SER A 50 3.85 4.42 2.02
N PHE A 51 3.68 3.14 2.31
CA PHE A 51 4.30 2.49 3.46
C PHE A 51 4.51 1.00 3.15
N LEU A 52 5.20 0.33 4.05
CA LEU A 52 5.35 -1.12 4.03
C LEU A 52 4.93 -1.67 5.40
N PRO A 53 4.11 -2.72 5.48
CA PRO A 53 3.91 -3.44 6.73
C PRO A 53 5.27 -3.89 7.30
N ALA A 54 5.50 -3.66 8.60
CA ALA A 54 6.81 -3.92 9.22
C ALA A 54 7.19 -5.40 9.18
N ASN A 55 6.21 -6.30 9.26
CA ASN A 55 6.40 -7.74 9.07
C ASN A 55 6.92 -8.07 7.66
N TRP A 56 6.43 -7.41 6.60
CA TRP A 56 6.96 -7.59 5.25
C TRP A 56 8.41 -7.12 5.17
N ARG A 57 8.70 -5.93 5.69
CA ARG A 57 10.06 -5.40 5.73
C ARG A 57 11.01 -6.37 6.41
N LYS A 58 10.64 -6.87 7.59
CA LYS A 58 11.42 -7.81 8.37
C LYS A 58 11.77 -9.07 7.59
N GLU A 59 10.79 -9.68 6.91
CA GLU A 59 11.05 -10.89 6.12
C GLU A 59 11.87 -10.60 4.86
N LEU A 60 11.68 -9.45 4.21
CA LEU A 60 12.49 -9.03 3.07
C LEU A 60 13.95 -8.75 3.45
N ASP A 61 14.17 -8.11 4.60
CA ASP A 61 15.50 -7.84 5.15
C ASP A 61 16.23 -9.15 5.50
N ARG A 62 15.50 -10.17 5.98
CA ARG A 62 16.07 -11.50 6.25
C ARG A 62 16.54 -12.22 4.99
N ILE A 63 15.89 -12.00 3.85
CA ILE A 63 16.34 -12.57 2.57
C ILE A 63 17.68 -11.94 2.17
N GLY A 64 17.91 -10.66 2.46
CA GLY A 64 19.21 -10.02 2.32
C GLY A 64 19.72 -9.88 0.88
N VAL A 65 18.82 -9.88 -0.11
CA VAL A 65 19.15 -9.75 -1.54
C VAL A 65 18.82 -8.37 -2.07
N THR A 66 19.51 -8.00 -3.16
CA THR A 66 19.14 -6.82 -3.96
C THR A 66 18.08 -7.21 -4.97
N TRP A 67 16.88 -6.63 -4.86
CA TRP A 67 15.79 -6.87 -5.80
C TRP A 67 16.02 -6.12 -7.11
N ARG A 68 16.75 -6.72 -8.04
CA ARG A 68 17.08 -6.08 -9.32
C ARG A 68 15.83 -5.60 -10.05
N GLY A 69 15.84 -4.37 -10.54
CA GLY A 69 14.70 -3.67 -11.14
C GLY A 69 13.89 -2.83 -10.15
N CYS A 70 14.06 -3.03 -8.84
CA CYS A 70 13.41 -2.24 -7.80
C CYS A 70 14.26 -1.07 -7.29
N GLU A 71 15.39 -0.73 -7.92
CA GLU A 71 16.35 0.27 -7.43
C GLU A 71 15.71 1.66 -7.27
N ASN A 72 14.85 2.03 -8.22
CA ASN A 72 14.05 3.25 -8.18
C ASN A 72 12.62 3.00 -7.68
N TRP A 73 12.32 1.76 -7.26
CA TRP A 73 11.02 1.37 -6.76
C TRP A 73 11.05 1.41 -5.23
N TRP A 74 10.55 2.52 -4.70
CA TRP A 74 10.48 2.77 -3.27
C TRP A 74 11.83 2.63 -2.57
N LEU A 75 11.90 1.72 -1.61
CA LEU A 75 13.05 1.45 -0.74
C LEU A 75 13.95 0.32 -1.28
N GLY A 76 13.83 -0.03 -2.57
CA GLY A 76 14.54 -1.19 -3.13
C GLY A 76 13.85 -2.53 -2.88
N TYR A 77 12.66 -2.53 -2.26
CA TYR A 77 11.88 -3.73 -1.99
C TYR A 77 10.92 -4.05 -3.14
N PRO A 78 10.54 -5.33 -3.33
CA PRO A 78 9.61 -5.72 -4.39
C PRO A 78 8.14 -5.49 -4.02
N PHE A 79 7.85 -4.89 -2.85
CA PHE A 79 6.49 -4.63 -2.37
C PHE A 79 6.30 -3.16 -1.99
N ILE A 80 5.04 -2.73 -2.08
CA ILE A 80 4.54 -1.49 -1.50
C ILE A 80 3.09 -1.69 -1.03
N SER A 81 2.71 -0.99 0.04
CA SER A 81 1.32 -0.58 0.29
C SER A 81 1.14 0.94 0.12
N LEU A 82 0.01 1.36 -0.43
CA LEU A 82 -0.34 2.76 -0.70
C LEU A 82 -1.78 3.02 -0.26
N MET A 83 -1.97 3.95 0.68
CA MET A 83 -3.29 4.51 0.96
C MET A 83 -3.53 5.72 0.06
N GLU A 84 -4.65 5.75 -0.66
CA GLU A 84 -5.06 6.86 -1.52
C GLU A 84 -6.43 7.41 -1.11
N LEU A 85 -6.56 8.74 -1.07
CA LEU A 85 -7.85 9.42 -1.00
C LEU A 85 -8.37 9.71 -2.41
N LYS A 86 -9.56 9.21 -2.72
CA LYS A 86 -10.33 9.61 -3.90
C LYS A 86 -11.49 10.50 -3.47
N VAL A 87 -11.40 11.77 -3.84
CA VAL A 87 -12.45 12.77 -3.59
C VAL A 87 -13.61 12.54 -4.57
N ALA A 88 -14.84 12.60 -4.09
CA ALA A 88 -16.04 12.52 -4.90
C ALA A 88 -16.30 13.85 -5.64
N ASP A 89 -17.22 13.83 -6.61
CA ASP A 89 -17.53 15.01 -7.43
C ASP A 89 -18.09 16.18 -6.61
N ASP A 90 -18.69 15.90 -5.44
CA ASP A 90 -19.19 16.93 -4.51
C ASP A 90 -18.08 17.66 -3.73
N GLY A 91 -16.84 17.16 -3.79
CA GLY A 91 -15.68 17.76 -3.11
C GLY A 91 -15.67 17.62 -1.59
N THR A 92 -16.67 16.97 -0.99
CA THR A 92 -16.79 16.81 0.47
C THR A 92 -16.71 15.34 0.88
N LYS A 93 -17.22 14.44 0.05
CA LYS A 93 -17.14 12.99 0.29
C LYS A 93 -15.93 12.38 -0.40
N GLY A 94 -15.58 11.18 0.00
CA GLY A 94 -14.52 10.44 -0.66
C GLY A 94 -14.47 8.97 -0.31
N ASN A 95 -13.46 8.31 -0.85
CA ASN A 95 -13.10 6.95 -0.49
C ASN A 95 -11.60 6.88 -0.19
N LEU A 96 -11.26 6.29 0.94
CA LEU A 96 -9.91 5.79 1.16
C LEU A 96 -9.76 4.46 0.45
N LYS A 97 -8.62 4.25 -0.20
CA LYS A 97 -8.30 3.02 -0.92
C LYS A 97 -6.91 2.53 -0.55
N LEU A 98 -6.83 1.29 -0.10
CA LEU A 98 -5.59 0.63 0.28
C LEU A 98 -5.11 -0.26 -0.86
N ASN A 99 -4.04 0.10 -1.55
CA ASN A 99 -3.41 -0.76 -2.56
C ASN A 99 -2.23 -1.50 -1.94
N ALA A 100 -1.97 -2.72 -2.42
CA ALA A 100 -0.69 -3.39 -2.25
C ALA A 100 -0.24 -3.97 -3.60
N GLU A 101 1.06 -3.87 -3.87
CA GLU A 101 1.63 -4.12 -5.20
C GLU A 101 2.90 -4.97 -5.14
N VAL A 102 3.08 -5.83 -6.15
CA VAL A 102 4.37 -6.44 -6.50
C VAL A 102 5.04 -5.60 -7.58
N GLY A 103 6.26 -5.16 -7.30
CA GLY A 103 7.03 -4.22 -8.10
C GLY A 103 7.70 -4.80 -9.36
N PRO A 104 8.55 -3.99 -10.00
CA PRO A 104 9.23 -4.28 -11.27
C PRO A 104 10.48 -5.14 -11.09
N ILE A 105 10.35 -6.35 -10.51
CA ILE A 105 11.48 -7.29 -10.43
C ILE A 105 11.91 -7.68 -11.85
N SER A 106 13.19 -7.44 -12.16
CA SER A 106 13.79 -7.67 -13.48
C SER A 106 13.74 -9.13 -13.90
N ASN A 107 13.99 -10.05 -12.95
CA ASN A 107 13.86 -11.48 -13.19
C ASN A 107 12.37 -11.87 -13.24
N HIS A 108 11.85 -12.02 -14.44
CA HIS A 108 10.46 -12.38 -14.67
C HIS A 108 10.05 -13.72 -14.01
N LYS A 109 10.96 -14.70 -13.92
CA LYS A 109 10.67 -15.98 -13.26
C LYS A 109 10.42 -15.78 -11.77
N VAL A 110 11.28 -15.00 -11.11
CA VAL A 110 11.13 -14.63 -9.70
C VAL A 110 9.81 -13.87 -9.50
N ARG A 111 9.55 -12.84 -10.31
CA ARG A 111 8.31 -12.04 -10.21
C ARG A 111 7.06 -12.90 -10.34
N LYS A 112 7.04 -13.80 -11.34
CA LYS A 112 5.93 -14.74 -11.55
C LYS A 112 5.80 -15.72 -10.39
N GLY A 113 6.92 -16.20 -9.84
CA GLY A 113 6.95 -17.06 -8.67
C GLY A 113 6.31 -16.40 -7.44
N ILE A 114 6.66 -15.14 -7.15
CA ILE A 114 6.08 -14.35 -6.04
C ILE A 114 4.57 -14.22 -6.20
N ILE A 115 4.11 -13.79 -7.38
CA ILE A 115 2.67 -13.66 -7.68
C ILE A 115 1.95 -15.01 -7.49
N SER A 116 2.58 -16.10 -7.93
CA SER A 116 2.03 -17.45 -7.82
C SER A 116 1.96 -17.92 -6.37
N ALA A 117 2.99 -17.67 -5.56
CA ALA A 117 3.05 -18.04 -4.15
C ALA A 117 1.96 -17.31 -3.34
N ILE A 118 1.82 -15.99 -3.52
CA ILE A 118 0.75 -15.21 -2.89
C ILE A 118 -0.63 -15.72 -3.33
N THR A 119 -0.81 -16.00 -4.62
CA THR A 119 -2.09 -16.52 -5.15
C THR A 119 -2.41 -17.91 -4.58
N ALA A 120 -1.42 -18.80 -4.46
CA ALA A 120 -1.61 -20.13 -3.91
C ALA A 120 -1.98 -20.09 -2.43
N ALA A 121 -1.25 -19.31 -1.63
CA ALA A 121 -1.53 -19.14 -0.20
C ALA A 121 -2.91 -18.49 0.04
N ALA A 122 -3.27 -17.48 -0.76
CA ALA A 122 -4.58 -16.83 -0.68
C ALA A 122 -5.72 -17.82 -0.95
N ARG A 123 -5.56 -18.70 -1.95
CA ARG A 123 -6.53 -19.76 -2.25
C ARG A 123 -6.62 -20.78 -1.12
N GLU A 124 -5.49 -21.22 -0.58
CA GLU A 124 -5.47 -22.19 0.52
C GLU A 124 -6.21 -21.67 1.77
N LYS A 125 -6.07 -20.37 2.06
CA LYS A 125 -6.72 -19.71 3.21
C LYS A 125 -8.09 -19.10 2.91
N ASN A 126 -8.61 -19.26 1.69
CA ASN A 126 -9.88 -18.65 1.23
C ASN A 126 -9.91 -17.11 1.38
N PHE A 127 -8.79 -16.43 1.09
CA PHE A 127 -8.70 -14.97 1.10
C PHE A 127 -9.09 -14.38 -0.27
N ASP A 128 -10.39 -14.21 -0.49
CA ASP A 128 -10.96 -13.67 -1.73
C ASP A 128 -10.55 -12.21 -2.02
N ARG A 129 -10.03 -11.49 -1.02
CA ARG A 129 -9.54 -10.11 -1.16
C ARG A 129 -8.11 -10.04 -1.71
N LEU A 130 -7.37 -11.16 -1.78
CA LEU A 130 -6.04 -11.25 -2.38
C LEU A 130 -6.13 -11.85 -3.79
N LEU A 131 -6.35 -10.98 -4.78
CA LEU A 131 -6.56 -11.39 -6.16
C LEU A 131 -5.84 -10.47 -7.16
N PHE A 132 -4.86 -11.05 -7.83
CA PHE A 132 -4.21 -10.45 -8.99
C PHE A 132 -5.13 -10.45 -10.22
N PRO A 133 -5.13 -9.37 -11.04
CA PRO A 133 -5.83 -9.38 -12.32
C PRO A 133 -5.21 -10.37 -13.31
N VAL A 134 -5.98 -10.77 -14.32
CA VAL A 134 -5.48 -11.57 -15.46
C VAL A 134 -4.30 -10.84 -16.10
N GLY A 135 -3.22 -11.58 -16.38
CA GLY A 135 -1.99 -11.04 -16.95
C GLY A 135 -1.11 -10.25 -15.97
N ALA A 136 -1.39 -10.30 -14.66
CA ALA A 136 -0.55 -9.66 -13.64
C ALA A 136 0.89 -10.18 -13.66
N SER A 137 1.12 -11.43 -14.04
CA SER A 137 2.45 -12.02 -14.13
C SER A 137 3.14 -11.80 -15.47
N ASP A 138 2.49 -11.18 -16.45
CA ASP A 138 3.01 -11.09 -17.83
C ASP A 138 4.33 -10.32 -17.91
N LYS A 139 5.16 -10.67 -18.89
CA LYS A 139 6.43 -10.00 -19.13
C LYS A 139 6.20 -8.54 -19.51
N GLY A 140 6.99 -7.62 -18.96
CA GLY A 140 6.89 -6.18 -19.21
C GLY A 140 5.87 -5.43 -18.33
N ARG A 141 5.11 -6.11 -17.47
CA ARG A 141 4.29 -5.45 -16.43
C ARG A 141 5.21 -4.75 -15.42
N LEU A 142 5.02 -3.43 -15.25
CA LEU A 142 5.78 -2.63 -14.30
C LEU A 142 5.49 -3.04 -12.84
N TYR A 143 4.21 -3.18 -12.50
CA TYR A 143 3.78 -3.61 -11.18
C TYR A 143 2.42 -4.29 -11.27
N SER A 144 2.03 -5.00 -10.21
CA SER A 144 0.75 -5.70 -10.14
C SER A 144 0.10 -5.54 -8.78
N ARG A 145 -1.10 -4.95 -8.77
CA ARG A 145 -1.96 -4.80 -7.58
C ARG A 145 -2.69 -6.10 -7.28
N PHE A 146 -2.88 -6.39 -6.00
CA PHE A 146 -3.55 -7.62 -5.57
C PHE A 146 -4.63 -7.48 -4.48
N LEU A 147 -4.87 -6.30 -3.93
CA LEU A 147 -5.98 -6.11 -2.98
C LEU A 147 -7.32 -5.84 -3.72
N ARG A 148 -8.40 -6.48 -3.25
CA ARG A 148 -9.79 -6.28 -3.69
C ARG A 148 -10.67 -5.91 -2.51
N LYS A 149 -11.80 -5.24 -2.80
CA LYS A 149 -12.72 -4.71 -1.77
C LYS A 149 -11.95 -3.89 -0.72
N ASN A 150 -11.02 -3.10 -1.23
CA ASN A 150 -9.96 -2.41 -0.50
C ASN A 150 -10.24 -0.92 -0.38
N SER A 151 -11.51 -0.55 -0.23
CA SER A 151 -11.92 0.83 -0.14
C SER A 151 -13.00 1.01 0.92
N ILE A 152 -12.97 2.15 1.58
CA ILE A 152 -13.93 2.55 2.59
C ILE A 152 -14.37 3.99 2.34
N ALA A 153 -15.67 4.25 2.46
CA ALA A 153 -16.24 5.57 2.27
C ALA A 153 -15.92 6.49 3.46
N VAL A 154 -15.77 7.77 3.16
CA VAL A 154 -15.62 8.87 4.11
C VAL A 154 -16.71 9.90 3.79
N ASN A 155 -17.45 10.31 4.81
CA ASN A 155 -18.58 11.22 4.65
C ASN A 155 -18.13 12.68 4.57
N ASP A 156 -17.09 13.03 5.31
CA ASP A 156 -16.45 14.33 5.23
C ASP A 156 -14.92 14.19 5.20
N ILE A 157 -14.31 14.46 4.05
CA ILE A 157 -12.86 14.40 3.86
C ILE A 157 -12.10 15.49 4.62
N TYR A 158 -12.81 16.50 5.15
CA TYR A 158 -12.25 17.54 6.01
C TYR A 158 -12.31 17.16 7.49
N ASP A 159 -13.10 16.15 7.86
CA ASP A 159 -13.08 15.56 9.19
C ASP A 159 -11.84 14.67 9.35
N THR A 160 -10.79 15.25 9.93
CA THR A 160 -9.51 14.55 10.15
C THR A 160 -9.62 13.39 11.14
N ASP A 161 -10.60 13.39 12.05
CA ASP A 161 -10.85 12.29 12.98
C ASP A 161 -11.57 11.14 12.28
N GLU A 162 -12.58 11.43 11.43
CA GLU A 162 -13.21 10.42 10.57
C GLU A 162 -12.16 9.80 9.64
N MET A 163 -11.39 10.63 8.94
CA MET A 163 -10.36 10.17 8.00
C MET A 163 -9.31 9.30 8.69
N GLY A 164 -8.80 9.71 9.86
CA GLY A 164 -7.86 8.93 10.65
C GLY A 164 -8.45 7.59 11.12
N THR A 165 -9.69 7.61 11.60
CA THR A 165 -10.40 6.40 12.02
C THR A 165 -10.59 5.43 10.86
N LYS A 166 -11.03 5.92 9.70
CA LYS A 166 -11.25 5.12 8.48
C LYS A 166 -9.95 4.58 7.90
N PHE A 167 -8.86 5.35 7.97
CA PHE A 167 -7.52 4.88 7.61
C PHE A 167 -7.13 3.68 8.46
N MET A 168 -7.16 3.84 9.79
CA MET A 168 -6.76 2.79 10.73
C MET A 168 -7.66 1.55 10.59
N GLN A 169 -8.97 1.76 10.43
CA GLN A 169 -9.92 0.70 10.17
C GLN A 169 -9.53 -0.11 8.93
N LEU A 170 -9.26 0.55 7.79
CA LEU A 170 -8.95 -0.14 6.55
C LEU A 170 -7.62 -0.92 6.64
N ILE A 171 -6.63 -0.44 7.39
CA ILE A 171 -5.39 -1.18 7.66
C ILE A 171 -5.67 -2.41 8.52
N ALA A 172 -6.41 -2.25 9.63
CA ALA A 172 -6.74 -3.33 10.54
C ALA A 172 -7.57 -4.43 9.84
N ASP A 173 -8.54 -4.04 9.01
CA ASP A 173 -9.38 -4.94 8.25
C ASP A 173 -8.59 -5.83 7.27
N PHE A 174 -7.39 -5.40 6.84
CA PHE A 174 -6.48 -6.15 5.97
C PHE A 174 -5.31 -6.80 6.73
N GLY A 175 -5.31 -6.75 8.06
CA GLY A 175 -4.28 -7.37 8.90
C GLY A 175 -4.03 -8.85 8.56
N PRO A 176 -5.07 -9.71 8.47
CA PRO A 176 -4.89 -11.12 8.10
C PRO A 176 -4.24 -11.31 6.72
N GLU A 177 -4.63 -10.52 5.72
CA GLU A 177 -4.02 -10.55 4.39
C GLU A 177 -2.55 -10.13 4.41
N PHE A 178 -2.21 -9.12 5.21
CA PHE A 178 -0.82 -8.71 5.41
C PHE A 178 0.01 -9.80 6.09
N GLU A 179 -0.52 -10.46 7.11
CA GLU A 179 0.17 -11.59 7.75
C GLU A 179 0.38 -12.77 6.78
N LEU A 180 -0.61 -13.07 5.93
CA LEU A 180 -0.45 -14.12 4.92
C LEU A 180 0.68 -13.78 3.94
N VAL A 181 0.70 -12.55 3.41
CA VAL A 181 1.79 -12.12 2.51
C VAL A 181 3.13 -12.19 3.23
N ALA A 182 3.21 -11.80 4.50
CA ALA A 182 4.43 -11.92 5.30
C ALA A 182 4.92 -13.38 5.38
N SER A 183 4.00 -14.32 5.62
CA SER A 183 4.32 -15.74 5.78
C SER A 183 4.90 -16.42 4.52
N VAL A 184 4.60 -15.89 3.33
CA VAL A 184 5.10 -16.45 2.06
C VAL A 184 6.41 -15.80 1.58
N ILE A 185 6.78 -14.62 2.12
CA ILE A 185 8.02 -13.94 1.73
C ILE A 185 9.25 -14.85 1.91
N PRO A 186 9.40 -15.61 3.02
CA PRO A 186 10.51 -16.53 3.17
C PRO A 186 10.59 -17.62 2.11
N GLU A 187 9.57 -17.86 1.27
CA GLU A 187 9.68 -18.84 0.19
C GLU A 187 10.43 -18.29 -1.02
N PHE A 188 10.58 -16.96 -1.12
CA PHE A 188 11.09 -16.31 -2.32
C PHE A 188 12.57 -16.61 -2.59
N PHE A 189 13.37 -16.93 -1.57
CA PHE A 189 14.77 -17.35 -1.75
C PHE A 189 14.93 -18.60 -2.63
N ARG A 190 13.86 -19.40 -2.75
CA ARG A 190 13.87 -20.64 -3.55
C ARG A 190 13.48 -20.41 -5.01
N LEU A 191 13.10 -19.19 -5.39
CA LEU A 191 12.51 -18.89 -6.70
C LEU A 191 13.53 -18.64 -7.83
N GLY A 192 14.82 -18.88 -7.57
CA GLY A 192 15.93 -18.72 -8.52
C GLY A 192 16.98 -17.72 -8.05
N GLU A 193 17.86 -17.27 -8.95
CA GLU A 193 18.79 -16.18 -8.66
C GLU A 193 18.03 -14.86 -8.48
N LEU A 194 17.95 -14.43 -7.21
CA LEU A 194 17.45 -13.14 -6.76
C LEU A 194 18.47 -12.02 -7.01
#